data_AF-A0A6F8YFQ9-F1
#
_entry.id   AF-A0A6F8YFQ9-F1
#
_cell.length_a   1.000
_cell.length_b   1.000
_cell.length_c   1.000
_cell.angle_alpha   90.00
_cell.angle_beta   90.00
_cell.angle_gamma   90.00
#
_symmetry.space_group_name_H-M   'P 1'
#
loop_
_entity.id
_entity.type
_entity.pdbx_description
1 polymer ?
#
loop_
_entity_poly.entity_id
_entity_poly.type
_entity_poly.pdbx_seq_one_letter_code
_entity_poly.pdbx_strand_id
1 'polypeptide(L)'
;MTRPAADPARRAAWAAYLLITVDVLPALDRAPVDTQQLAVTLAGLVIRIRTWASAWGATGTVLAAAVTTGQRLHRDGHHGDLARLLRVIALRLFRISSRRPNPARGAATER
;
A
#
# COMPACT_ATOMS: atom_id res chain seq x y z
N MET A 1 -6.07 25.86 -18.63
CA MET A 1 -6.16 24.38 -18.57
C MET A 1 -5.68 23.91 -17.20
N THR A 2 -6.59 23.74 -16.25
CA THR A 2 -6.28 23.31 -14.88
C THR A 2 -6.06 21.81 -14.88
N ARG A 3 -4.82 21.35 -14.62
CA ARG A 3 -4.49 19.92 -14.45
C ARG A 3 -5.44 19.35 -13.38
N PRO A 4 -6.23 18.29 -13.65
CA PRO A 4 -7.11 17.73 -12.64
C PRO A 4 -6.28 17.36 -11.42
N ALA A 5 -6.60 17.93 -10.27
CA ALA A 5 -5.88 17.69 -9.02
C ALA A 5 -5.79 16.18 -8.81
N ALA A 6 -4.57 15.65 -8.73
CA ALA A 6 -4.37 14.23 -8.57
C ALA A 6 -5.02 13.75 -7.27
N ASP A 7 -5.97 12.83 -7.40
CA ASP A 7 -6.67 12.19 -6.28
C ASP A 7 -5.66 11.80 -5.18
N PRO A 8 -5.77 12.36 -3.96
CA PRO A 8 -4.82 12.11 -2.89
C PRO A 8 -4.80 10.63 -2.47
N ALA A 9 -5.92 9.91 -2.56
CA ALA A 9 -5.97 8.48 -2.27
C ALA A 9 -5.18 7.67 -3.31
N ARG A 10 -5.22 8.10 -4.58
CA ARG A 10 -4.44 7.49 -5.66
C ARG A 10 -2.94 7.72 -5.47
N ARG A 11 -2.54 8.94 -5.08
CA ARG A 11 -1.15 9.27 -4.76
C ARG A 11 -0.65 8.48 -3.55
N ALA A 12 -1.48 8.32 -2.52
CA ALA A 12 -1.14 7.50 -1.35
C ALA A 12 -0.93 6.03 -1.73
N ALA A 13 -1.76 5.47 -2.62
CA ALA A 13 -1.57 4.11 -3.12
C ALA A 13 -0.25 3.95 -3.88
N TRP A 14 0.09 4.91 -4.75
CA TRP A 14 1.37 4.92 -5.46
C TRP A 14 2.57 5.02 -4.50
N ALA A 15 2.50 5.90 -3.50
CA ALA A 15 3.55 6.05 -2.52
C ALA A 15 3.75 4.79 -1.65
N ALA A 16 2.65 4.10 -1.29
CA ALA A 16 2.73 2.82 -0.59
C ALA A 16 3.28 1.69 -1.48
N TYR A 17 2.92 1.67 -2.76
CA TYR A 17 3.50 0.77 -3.75
C TYR A 17 5.03 0.93 -3.83
N LEU A 18 5.50 2.18 -3.99
CA LEU A 18 6.92 2.48 -4.06
C LEU A 18 7.67 2.09 -2.79
N LEU A 19 7.13 2.41 -1.61
CA LEU A 19 7.72 2.02 -0.33
C LEU A 19 7.94 0.50 -0.25
N ILE A 20 6.97 -0.29 -0.71
CA ILE A 20 7.11 -1.74 -0.72
C ILE A 20 8.17 -2.19 -1.71
N THR A 21 8.14 -1.69 -2.94
CA THR A 21 8.97 -2.22 -4.04
C THR A 21 10.40 -1.71 -4.03
N VAL A 22 10.63 -0.51 -3.50
CA VAL A 22 11.94 0.16 -3.50
C VAL A 22 12.65 0.00 -2.17
N ASP A 23 11.92 -0.06 -1.06
CA ASP A 23 12.54 -0.12 0.27
C ASP A 23 12.34 -1.49 0.93
N VAL A 24 11.10 -1.93 1.15
CA VAL A 24 10.81 -3.10 1.99
C VAL A 24 11.24 -4.41 1.36
N LEU A 25 10.88 -4.67 0.10
CA LEU A 25 11.24 -5.91 -0.59
C LEU A 25 12.76 -6.03 -0.76
N PRO A 26 13.51 -5.00 -1.23
CA PRO A 26 14.96 -5.07 -1.27
C PRO A 26 15.62 -5.24 0.09
N ALA A 27 15.06 -4.65 1.16
CA ALA A 27 15.58 -4.85 2.52
C ALA A 27 15.43 -6.29 3.02
N LEU A 28 14.36 -7.00 2.62
CA LEU A 28 14.16 -8.41 2.93
C LEU A 28 15.11 -9.34 2.17
N ASP A 29 15.54 -8.94 0.96
CA ASP A 29 16.44 -9.72 0.12
C ASP A 29 17.93 -9.49 0.47
N ARG A 30 18.26 -8.45 1.25
CA ARG A 30 19.64 -8.17 1.71
C ARG A 30 19.97 -8.97 2.97
N ALA A 31 21.11 -9.66 2.97
CA ALA A 31 21.68 -10.29 4.16
C ALA A 31 22.87 -9.48 4.68
N PRO A 32 22.95 -9.13 5.99
CA PRO A 32 21.92 -9.35 7.02
C PRO A 32 20.74 -8.37 6.90
N VAL A 33 19.54 -8.83 7.29
CA VAL A 33 18.33 -7.99 7.35
C VAL A 33 18.39 -7.12 8.61
N ASP A 34 18.26 -5.80 8.44
CA ASP A 34 18.04 -4.89 9.57
C ASP A 34 16.58 -5.00 10.04
N THR A 35 16.37 -5.84 11.07
CA THR A 35 15.04 -6.17 11.57
C THR A 35 14.33 -5.00 12.25
N GLN A 36 15.08 -4.07 12.85
CA GLN A 36 14.53 -2.89 13.53
C GLN A 36 14.05 -1.88 12.50
N GLN A 37 14.89 -1.55 11.51
CA GLN A 37 14.51 -0.62 10.45
C GLN A 37 13.32 -1.17 9.64
N LEU A 38 13.32 -2.48 9.37
CA LEU A 38 12.21 -3.15 8.70
C LEU A 38 10.91 -3.09 9.52
N ALA A 39 10.97 -3.29 10.84
CA ALA A 39 9.81 -3.18 11.71
C ALA A 39 9.20 -1.77 11.71
N VAL A 40 10.04 -0.73 11.80
CA VAL A 40 9.62 0.68 11.73
C VAL A 40 8.95 0.97 10.37
N THR A 41 9.57 0.52 9.29
CA THR A 41 9.06 0.74 7.94
C THR A 41 7.70 0.05 7.73
N LEU A 42 7.56 -1.19 8.21
CA LEU A 42 6.28 -1.93 8.16
C LEU A 42 5.19 -1.26 9.02
N ALA A 43 5.53 -0.74 10.20
CA ALA A 43 4.58 0.01 11.02
C ALA A 43 4.07 1.28 10.31
N GLY A 44 4.97 2.04 9.68
CA GLY A 44 4.62 3.20 8.86
C GLY A 44 3.72 2.84 7.67
N LEU A 45 4.01 1.72 7.00
CA LEU A 45 3.18 1.19 5.92
C LEU A 45 1.77 0.83 6.39
N VAL A 46 1.64 0.18 7.55
CA VAL A 46 0.35 -0.19 8.15
C VAL A 46 -0.49 1.05 8.44
N ILE A 47 0.10 2.06 9.07
CA ILE A 47 -0.59 3.33 9.37
C ILE A 47 -1.11 3.94 8.08
N ARG A 48 -0.23 4.09 7.07
CA ARG A 48 -0.59 4.70 5.78
C ARG A 48 -1.73 3.95 5.08
N ILE A 49 -1.67 2.62 5.02
CA ILE A 49 -2.73 1.82 4.37
C ILE A 49 -4.04 1.95 5.14
N ARG A 50 -4.03 1.94 6.47
CA ARG A 50 -5.24 2.15 7.28
C ARG A 50 -5.85 3.52 7.07
N THR A 51 -5.04 4.59 7.00
CA THR A 51 -5.52 5.96 6.76
C THR A 51 -6.32 6.08 5.46
N TRP A 52 -5.90 5.37 4.41
CA TRP A 52 -6.53 5.47 3.08
C TRP A 52 -7.45 4.30 2.72
N ALA A 53 -7.61 3.32 3.62
CA ALA A 53 -8.37 2.09 3.35
C ALA A 53 -9.81 2.38 2.90
N SER A 54 -10.51 3.30 3.59
CA SER A 54 -11.89 3.67 3.25
C SER A 54 -12.00 4.29 1.85
N ALA A 55 -11.03 5.11 1.44
CA ALA A 55 -10.98 5.74 0.13
C ALA A 55 -10.75 4.72 -1.01
N TRP A 56 -10.19 3.55 -0.71
CA TRP A 56 -9.98 2.46 -1.68
C TRP A 56 -11.10 1.41 -1.66
N GLY A 57 -12.15 1.62 -0.86
CA GLY A 57 -13.30 0.72 -0.71
C GLY A 57 -12.91 -0.65 -0.17
N ALA A 58 -13.63 -1.70 -0.59
CA ALA A 58 -13.41 -3.07 -0.10
C ALA A 58 -11.96 -3.57 -0.27
N THR A 59 -11.25 -3.12 -1.32
CA THR A 59 -9.84 -3.46 -1.52
C THR A 59 -8.97 -2.87 -0.40
N GLY A 60 -9.27 -1.66 0.08
CA GLY A 60 -8.53 -1.04 1.17
C GLY A 60 -8.67 -1.79 2.50
N THR A 61 -9.86 -2.29 2.83
CA THR A 61 -10.07 -3.11 4.03
C THR A 61 -9.26 -4.41 3.99
N VAL A 62 -9.24 -5.09 2.84
CA VAL A 62 -8.42 -6.30 2.63
C VAL A 62 -6.93 -5.97 2.76
N LEU A 63 -6.48 -4.85 2.19
CA LEU A 63 -5.09 -4.40 2.30
C LEU A 63 -4.70 -4.11 3.75
N ALA A 64 -5.56 -3.45 4.52
CA ALA A 64 -5.32 -3.15 5.94
C ALA A 64 -5.17 -4.42 6.79
N ALA A 65 -5.99 -5.45 6.52
CA ALA A 65 -5.84 -6.75 7.16
C ALA A 65 -4.53 -7.43 6.74
N ALA A 66 -4.23 -7.44 5.44
CA ALA A 66 -3.02 -8.06 4.89
C ALA A 66 -1.73 -7.47 5.47
N VAL A 67 -1.60 -6.13 5.61
CA VAL A 67 -0.40 -5.55 6.23
C VAL A 67 -0.28 -5.85 7.73
N THR A 68 -1.41 -6.01 8.42
CA THR A 68 -1.40 -6.48 9.82
C THR A 68 -0.86 -7.92 9.91
N THR A 69 -1.23 -8.78 8.96
CA THR A 69 -0.65 -10.12 8.83
C THR A 69 0.85 -10.05 8.50
N GLY A 70 1.27 -9.14 7.63
CA GLY A 70 2.68 -8.91 7.33
C GLY A 70 3.52 -8.58 8.57
N GLN A 71 3.01 -7.76 9.49
CA GLN A 71 3.69 -7.50 10.77
C GLN A 71 3.81 -8.74 11.66
N ARG A 72 2.86 -9.69 11.59
CA ARG A 72 2.97 -10.97 12.32
C ARG A 72 4.08 -11.82 11.69
N LEU A 73 4.04 -11.99 10.36
CA LEU A 73 5.08 -12.73 9.63
C LEU A 73 6.49 -12.19 9.87
N HIS A 74 6.65 -10.86 9.96
CA HIS A 74 7.93 -10.25 10.33
C HIS A 74 8.39 -10.66 11.73
N ARG A 75 7.51 -10.54 12.73
CA ARG A 75 7.83 -10.90 14.12
C ARG A 75 8.15 -12.38 14.29
N ASP A 76 7.50 -13.23 13.49
CA ASP A 76 7.69 -14.68 13.50
C ASP A 76 8.89 -15.13 12.64
N GLY A 77 9.60 -14.19 11.99
CA GLY A 77 10.79 -14.47 11.16
C GLY A 77 10.49 -15.11 9.80
N HIS A 78 9.22 -15.13 9.37
CA HIS A 78 8.78 -15.70 8.09
C HIS A 78 9.01 -14.74 6.92
N HIS A 79 10.26 -14.36 6.66
CA HIS A 79 10.63 -13.36 5.65
C HIS A 79 10.20 -13.74 4.23
N GLY A 80 10.23 -15.03 3.87
CA GLY A 80 9.79 -15.51 2.55
C GLY A 80 8.29 -15.30 2.32
N ASP A 81 7.46 -15.63 3.30
CA ASP A 81 6.00 -15.43 3.22
C ASP A 81 5.63 -13.96 3.31
N LEU A 82 6.35 -13.18 4.13
CA LEU A 82 6.23 -11.73 4.16
C LEU A 82 6.50 -11.11 2.79
N ALA A 83 7.60 -11.49 2.12
CA ALA A 83 7.92 -10.99 0.79
C ALA A 83 6.84 -11.36 -0.24
N ARG A 84 6.29 -12.58 -0.19
CA ARG A 84 5.18 -13.01 -1.06
C ARG A 84 3.92 -12.17 -0.82
N LEU A 85 3.56 -11.94 0.43
CA LEU A 85 2.41 -11.11 0.81
C LEU A 85 2.58 -9.66 0.34
N LEU A 86 3.76 -9.08 0.56
CA LEU A 86 4.09 -7.71 0.15
C LEU A 86 4.01 -7.52 -1.36
N ARG A 87 4.44 -8.50 -2.17
CA ARG A 87 4.27 -8.46 -3.64
C ARG A 87 2.80 -8.42 -4.05
N VAL A 88 1.93 -9.18 -3.38
CA VAL A 88 0.47 -9.14 -3.63
C VAL A 88 -0.11 -7.79 -3.26
N ILE A 89 0.28 -7.24 -2.11
CA ILE A 89 -0.14 -5.91 -1.64
C ILE A 89 0.31 -4.83 -2.63
N ALA A 90 1.57 -4.87 -3.07
CA ALA A 90 2.12 -3.94 -4.06
C ALA A 90 1.32 -3.97 -5.38
N LEU A 91 1.02 -5.16 -5.91
CA LEU A 91 0.22 -5.30 -7.13
C LEU A 91 -1.18 -4.67 -6.98
N ARG A 92 -1.82 -4.83 -5.82
CA ARG A 92 -3.14 -4.23 -5.55
C ARG A 92 -3.05 -2.71 -5.43
N LEU A 93 -2.02 -2.18 -4.75
CA LEU A 93 -1.77 -0.75 -4.65
C LEU A 93 -1.49 -0.13 -6.02
N PHE A 94 -0.71 -0.80 -6.87
CA PHE A 94 -0.47 -0.36 -8.25
C PHE A 94 -1.77 -0.27 -9.06
N ARG A 95 -2.66 -1.25 -8.91
CA ARG A 95 -3.98 -1.23 -9.57
C ARG A 95 -4.85 -0.08 -9.06
N ILE A 96 -4.81 0.21 -7.76
CA ILE A 96 -5.52 1.38 -7.20
C ILE A 96 -4.93 2.67 -7.79
N SER A 97 -3.60 2.79 -7.83
CA SER A 97 -2.94 4.01 -8.31
C SER A 97 -3.10 4.26 -9.81
N SER A 98 -3.34 3.22 -10.60
CA SER A 98 -3.48 3.29 -12.06
C SER A 98 -4.93 3.45 -12.54
N ARG A 99 -5.93 3.34 -11.64
CA ARG A 99 -7.33 3.59 -12.01
C ARG A 99 -7.52 5.02 -12.49
N ARG A 100 -8.16 5.18 -13.65
CA ARG A 100 -8.67 6.49 -14.08
C ARG A 100 -9.79 6.92 -13.13
N PRO A 101 -9.90 8.23 -12.81
CA PRO A 101 -11.10 8.74 -12.14
C PRO A 101 -12.31 8.36 -12.98
N ASN A 102 -13.35 7.80 -12.37
CA ASN A 102 -14.58 7.48 -13.07
C ASN A 102 -15.30 8.81 -13.41
N PRO A 103 -15.42 9.21 -14.69
CA PRO A 103 -16.07 10.47 -15.04
C PRO A 103 -17.56 10.50 -14.64
N ALA A 104 -18.19 9.34 -14.42
CA ALA A 104 -19.61 9.25 -14.08
C ALA A 104 -19.97 9.70 -12.65
N ARG A 105 -18.99 9.91 -11.74
CA ARG A 105 -19.25 10.41 -10.38
C ARG A 105 -19.19 11.93 -10.23
N GLY A 106 -18.75 12.66 -11.26
CA GLY A 106 -18.68 14.14 -11.23
C GLY A 106 -19.94 14.84 -11.71
N ALA A 107 -20.83 14.15 -12.43
CA ALA A 107 -22.03 14.73 -13.04
C ALA A 107 -23.29 14.66 -12.16
N ALA A 108 -23.20 14.08 -10.95
CA ALA A 108 -24.37 13.82 -10.10
C ALA A 108 -24.63 14.92 -9.04
N THR A 109 -23.94 16.07 -9.10
CA THR A 109 -24.06 17.16 -8.11
C THR A 109 -24.45 18.51 -8.69
N GLU A 110 -24.88 18.57 -9.94
CA GLU A 110 -25.50 19.77 -10.54
C GLU A 110 -26.88 19.43 -11.09
N ARG A 111 -27.87 19.27 -10.19
CA ARG A 111 -29.29 19.45 -10.48
C ARG A 111 -30.01 19.99 -9.26
#